data_AF-A0A7W7G1L9-F1
#
_entry.id   AF-A0A7W7G1L9-F1
#
_cell.length_a   1.000
_cell.length_b   1.000
_cell.length_c   1.000
_cell.angle_alpha   90.00
_cell.angle_beta   90.00
_cell.angle_gamma   90.00
#
_symmetry.space_group_name_H-M   'P 1'
#
loop_
_entity.id
_entity.type
_entity.pdbx_description
1 polymer ?
#
loop_
_entity_poly.entity_id
_entity_poly.type
_entity_poly.pdbx_seq_one_letter_code
_entity_poly.pdbx_strand_id
1 'polypeptide(L)'
;MRARRGAGVLVLVLGVLISLAGCSRDHTLCAYADGLVKDARLTEAANAYAAATRAEEGDCADDGADEVADRRRTATKEVARAQAALSGGDRAAARAFFESALRTDKGDQAALQGLLLLGAPVTPAPVPTVVVHEVRSTSAPAWPFWATIAVATVALLTAGAVWWWGLKDMERVNAQLTTALRQVQEQAGNTAKEGQRVDARIEQARRTTLRLFRDAMSSSASSDSSRESYERPSGDVP
;
A
#
# COMPACT_ATOMS: atom_id res chain seq x y z
N MET A 1 -28.46 15.48 7.20
CA MET A 1 -27.17 16.17 7.44
C MET A 1 -26.11 15.21 8.01
N ARG A 2 -25.64 14.20 7.26
CA ARG A 2 -24.69 13.17 7.76
C ARG A 2 -23.36 13.05 6.96
N ALA A 3 -23.15 13.83 5.91
CA ALA A 3 -21.99 13.69 5.02
C ALA A 3 -20.69 14.39 5.49
N ARG A 4 -20.69 15.15 6.59
CA ARG A 4 -19.51 15.94 7.01
C ARG A 4 -18.54 15.24 7.96
N ARG A 5 -18.82 14.01 8.41
CA ARG A 5 -17.97 13.30 9.39
C ARG A 5 -16.87 12.41 8.78
N GLY A 6 -16.90 12.14 7.47
CA GLY A 6 -15.90 11.29 6.81
C GLY A 6 -14.59 11.99 6.44
N ALA A 7 -14.62 13.32 6.27
CA ALA A 7 -13.45 14.06 5.79
C ALA A 7 -12.33 14.23 6.85
N GLY A 8 -12.67 14.20 8.15
CA GLY A 8 -11.69 14.43 9.21
C GLY A 8 -10.73 13.25 9.46
N VAL A 9 -11.19 12.01 9.24
CA VAL A 9 -10.39 10.80 9.52
C VAL A 9 -9.30 10.60 8.47
N LEU A 10 -9.59 10.91 7.19
CA LEU A 10 -8.63 10.73 6.11
C LEU A 10 -7.42 11.68 6.23
N VAL A 11 -7.65 12.92 6.69
CA VAL A 11 -6.60 13.94 6.87
C VAL A 11 -5.65 13.56 8.01
N LEU A 12 -6.17 12.96 9.09
CA LEU A 12 -5.35 12.48 10.20
C LEU A 12 -4.45 11.30 9.80
N VAL A 13 -4.97 10.35 9.02
CA VAL A 13 -4.17 9.21 8.52
C VAL A 13 -3.10 9.67 7.54
N LEU A 14 -3.41 10.61 6.65
CA LEU A 14 -2.44 11.16 5.70
C LEU A 14 -1.33 11.96 6.41
N GLY A 15 -1.67 12.75 7.44
CA GLY A 15 -0.69 13.52 8.21
C GLY A 15 0.30 12.64 8.98
N VAL A 16 -0.16 11.49 9.49
CA VAL A 16 0.73 10.52 10.16
C VAL A 16 1.64 9.85 9.14
N LEU A 17 1.14 9.42 7.99
CA LEU A 17 1.96 8.78 6.94
C LEU A 17 3.04 9.72 6.37
N ILE A 18 2.74 11.01 6.20
CA ILE A 18 3.72 12.00 5.72
C ILE A 18 4.82 12.25 6.76
N SER A 19 4.49 12.18 8.05
CA SER A 19 5.46 12.38 9.14
C SER A 19 6.46 11.22 9.28
N LEU A 20 6.13 10.01 8.80
CA LEU A 20 7.08 8.89 8.78
C LEU A 20 8.02 8.91 7.55
N ALA A 21 7.69 9.63 6.48
CA ALA A 21 8.52 9.72 5.28
C ALA A 21 9.64 10.79 5.38
N GLY A 22 9.61 11.65 6.42
CA GLY A 22 10.52 12.80 6.57
C GLY A 22 11.74 12.58 7.48
N CYS A 23 11.89 11.39 8.10
CA CYS A 23 13.14 11.05 8.79
C CYS A 23 14.13 10.45 7.78
N SER A 24 14.69 11.28 6.88
CA SER A 24 15.93 10.88 6.22
C SER A 24 16.98 10.77 7.32
N ARG A 25 17.33 9.53 7.68
CA ARG A 25 18.45 9.25 8.58
C ARG A 25 19.66 9.92 7.94
N ASP A 26 20.13 11.03 8.51
CA ASP A 26 21.36 11.67 8.04
C ASP A 26 22.46 10.60 8.11
N HIS A 27 22.96 10.16 6.95
CA HIS A 27 24.03 9.14 6.82
C HIS A 27 25.38 9.75 7.20
N THR A 28 25.45 10.26 8.44
CA THR A 28 26.59 11.03 8.93
C THR A 28 27.85 10.17 9.01
N LEU A 29 27.73 8.86 9.28
CA LEU A 29 28.88 7.97 9.38
C LEU A 29 29.42 7.59 8.00
N CYS A 30 28.55 7.27 7.03
CA CYS A 30 28.96 7.03 5.65
C CYS A 30 29.67 8.27 5.05
N ALA A 31 29.14 9.48 5.27
CA ALA A 31 29.76 10.72 4.77
C ALA A 31 31.12 11.00 5.44
N TYR A 32 31.23 10.74 6.75
CA TYR A 32 32.50 10.84 7.48
C TYR A 32 33.53 9.81 6.96
N ALA A 33 33.11 8.56 6.76
CA ALA A 33 33.96 7.50 6.23
C ALA A 33 34.47 7.81 4.82
N ASP A 34 33.62 8.33 3.93
CA ASP A 34 34.00 8.78 2.58
C ASP A 34 35.05 9.90 2.63
N GLY A 35 34.94 10.83 3.58
CA GLY A 35 35.99 11.81 3.86
C GLY A 35 37.35 11.18 4.16
N LEU A 36 37.36 10.12 4.99
CA LEU A 36 38.59 9.38 5.31
C LEU A 36 39.15 8.62 4.10
N VAL A 37 38.30 8.09 3.22
CA VAL A 37 38.72 7.45 1.95
C VAL A 37 39.42 8.47 1.04
N LYS A 38 38.83 9.67 0.90
CA LYS A 38 39.42 10.77 0.11
C LYS A 38 40.76 11.23 0.67
N ASP A 39 40.93 11.16 1.99
CA ASP A 39 42.20 11.46 2.66
C ASP A 39 43.23 10.32 2.60
N ALA A 40 42.91 9.19 1.95
CA ALA A 40 43.71 7.97 1.90
C ALA A 40 44.01 7.37 3.29
N ARG A 41 43.06 7.48 4.22
CA ARG A 41 43.11 6.92 5.59
C ARG A 41 42.23 5.68 5.67
N LEU A 42 42.63 4.62 4.96
CA LEU A 42 41.75 3.49 4.68
C LEU A 42 41.44 2.64 5.92
N THR A 43 42.35 2.57 6.89
CA THR A 43 42.11 1.85 8.14
C THR A 43 41.03 2.53 8.97
N GLU A 44 41.08 3.86 9.10
CA GLU A 44 40.04 4.62 9.81
C GLU A 44 38.73 4.63 9.05
N ALA A 45 38.76 4.71 7.72
CA ALA A 45 37.57 4.59 6.88
C ALA A 45 36.86 3.24 7.08
N ALA A 46 37.61 2.13 7.10
CA ALA A 46 37.05 0.80 7.37
C ALA A 46 36.34 0.73 8.73
N ASN A 47 36.95 1.32 9.77
CA ASN A 47 36.35 1.37 11.10
C ASN A 47 35.07 2.22 11.14
N ALA A 48 35.04 3.32 10.38
CA ALA A 48 33.89 4.20 10.25
C ALA A 48 32.74 3.52 9.48
N TYR A 49 33.02 2.86 8.34
CA TYR A 49 32.01 2.07 7.62
C TYR A 49 31.49 0.91 8.46
N ALA A 50 32.34 0.20 9.20
CA ALA A 50 31.88 -0.83 10.14
C ALA A 50 30.97 -0.27 11.25
N ALA A 51 31.20 0.98 11.68
CA ALA A 51 30.28 1.66 12.60
C ALA A 51 28.97 2.05 11.92
N ALA A 52 29.00 2.48 10.66
CA ALA A 52 27.82 2.76 9.84
C ALA A 52 26.96 1.50 9.61
N THR A 53 27.58 0.34 9.34
CA THR A 53 26.89 -0.95 9.23
C THR A 53 26.18 -1.30 10.54
N ARG A 54 26.85 -1.14 11.69
CA ARG A 54 26.23 -1.36 13.01
C ARG A 54 25.09 -0.38 13.32
N ALA A 55 25.13 0.81 12.74
CA ALA A 55 24.08 1.83 12.87
C ALA A 55 22.94 1.66 11.85
N GLU A 56 23.01 0.64 10.99
CA GLU A 56 22.05 0.35 9.92
C GLU A 56 21.89 1.54 8.94
N GLU A 57 22.99 2.20 8.57
CA GLU A 57 22.98 3.27 7.55
C GLU A 57 22.75 2.75 6.11
N GLY A 58 22.54 1.44 5.92
CA GLY A 58 22.14 0.83 4.65
C GLY A 58 23.29 0.63 3.65
N ASP A 59 22.95 0.57 2.36
CA ASP A 59 23.84 0.19 1.27
C ASP A 59 25.14 1.02 1.21
N CYS A 60 25.11 2.29 1.64
CA CYS A 60 26.32 3.13 1.66
C CYS A 60 27.44 2.57 2.55
N ALA A 61 27.09 1.84 3.61
CA ALA A 61 28.07 1.27 4.53
C ALA A 61 28.77 0.06 3.91
N ASP A 62 28.01 -0.78 3.22
CA ASP A 62 28.51 -2.00 2.60
C ASP A 62 29.32 -1.67 1.34
N ASP A 63 28.77 -0.84 0.44
CA ASP A 63 29.46 -0.37 -0.77
C ASP A 63 30.79 0.34 -0.43
N GLY A 64 30.76 1.19 0.60
CA GLY A 64 31.95 1.90 1.07
C GLY A 64 33.01 0.99 1.70
N ALA A 65 32.57 -0.03 2.45
CA ALA A 65 33.48 -1.03 3.02
C ALA A 65 34.17 -1.86 1.92
N ASP A 66 33.43 -2.24 0.88
CA ASP A 66 33.96 -2.95 -0.29
C ASP A 66 34.96 -2.09 -1.07
N GLU A 67 34.65 -0.80 -1.29
CA GLU A 67 35.59 0.14 -1.91
C GLU A 67 36.91 0.23 -1.12
N VAL A 68 36.82 0.37 0.20
CA VAL A 68 38.00 0.40 1.07
C VAL A 68 38.81 -0.90 0.97
N ALA A 69 38.16 -2.06 0.94
CA ALA A 69 38.83 -3.34 0.79
C ALA A 69 39.62 -3.44 -0.52
N ASP A 70 39.05 -2.96 -1.63
CA ASP A 70 39.70 -2.99 -2.94
C ASP A 70 40.86 -2.00 -3.07
N ARG A 71 40.75 -0.81 -2.47
CA ARG A 71 41.88 0.13 -2.38
C ARG A 71 43.01 -0.44 -1.54
N ARG A 72 42.72 -1.08 -0.39
CA ARG A 72 43.74 -1.76 0.43
C ARG A 72 44.40 -2.93 -0.31
N ARG A 73 43.63 -3.68 -1.10
CA ARG A 73 44.18 -4.74 -1.97
C ARG A 73 45.17 -4.17 -2.98
N THR A 74 44.89 -2.99 -3.53
CA THR A 74 45.79 -2.28 -4.46
C THR A 74 47.07 -1.83 -3.76
N ALA A 75 46.98 -1.20 -2.59
CA ALA A 75 48.15 -0.83 -1.78
C ALA A 75 49.04 -2.05 -1.46
N THR A 76 48.42 -3.16 -1.04
CA THR A 76 49.11 -4.42 -0.73
C THR A 76 49.89 -4.97 -1.94
N LYS A 77 49.31 -4.90 -3.15
CA LYS A 77 50.01 -5.31 -4.38
C LYS A 77 51.24 -4.45 -4.66
N GLU A 78 51.17 -3.14 -4.42
CA GLU A 78 52.32 -2.26 -4.58
C GLU A 78 53.41 -2.55 -3.53
N VAL A 79 53.04 -2.84 -2.28
CA VAL A 79 53.99 -3.31 -1.25
C VAL A 79 54.69 -4.60 -1.70
N ALA A 80 53.96 -5.57 -2.25
CA ALA A 80 54.55 -6.81 -2.74
C ALA A 80 55.54 -6.57 -3.90
N ARG A 81 55.21 -5.65 -4.83
CA ARG A 81 56.12 -5.22 -5.90
C ARG A 81 57.36 -4.53 -5.35
N ALA A 82 57.20 -3.69 -4.33
CA ALA A 82 58.31 -3.02 -3.66
C ALA A 82 59.28 -4.01 -3.02
N GLN A 83 58.74 -5.02 -2.33
CA GLN A 83 59.53 -6.10 -1.72
C GLN A 83 60.27 -6.93 -2.78
N ALA A 84 59.64 -7.23 -3.91
CA ALA A 84 60.27 -7.92 -5.03
C ALA A 84 61.38 -7.09 -5.68
N ALA A 85 61.19 -5.78 -5.85
CA ALA A 85 62.24 -4.88 -6.34
C ALA A 85 63.42 -4.81 -5.35
N LEU A 86 63.13 -4.77 -4.04
CA LEU A 86 64.15 -4.73 -3.00
C LEU A 86 65.00 -6.01 -2.98
N SER A 87 64.37 -7.19 -3.11
CA SER A 87 65.10 -8.46 -3.21
C SER A 87 65.90 -8.59 -4.51
N GLY A 88 65.45 -7.96 -5.59
CA GLY A 88 66.20 -7.83 -6.84
C GLY A 88 67.33 -6.78 -6.82
N GLY A 89 67.51 -6.05 -5.72
CA GLY A 89 68.53 -5.00 -5.58
C GLY A 89 68.16 -3.65 -6.19
N ASP A 90 66.97 -3.51 -6.79
CA ASP A 90 66.48 -2.24 -7.34
C ASP A 90 65.81 -1.39 -6.24
N ARG A 91 66.65 -0.68 -5.48
CA ARG A 91 66.21 0.19 -4.38
C ARG A 91 65.36 1.37 -4.86
N ALA A 92 65.59 1.86 -6.09
CA ALA A 92 64.87 2.99 -6.64
C ALA A 92 63.42 2.60 -6.99
N ALA A 93 63.24 1.46 -7.66
CA ALA A 93 61.92 0.92 -7.92
C ALA A 93 61.19 0.54 -6.63
N ALA A 94 61.89 -0.10 -5.67
CA ALA A 94 61.32 -0.43 -4.36
C ALA A 94 60.74 0.81 -3.65
N ARG A 95 61.51 1.91 -3.63
CA ARG A 95 61.07 3.18 -3.07
C ARG A 95 59.81 3.70 -3.76
N ALA A 96 59.81 3.73 -5.10
CA ALA A 96 58.67 4.23 -5.87
C ALA A 96 57.39 3.44 -5.61
N PHE A 97 57.49 2.11 -5.47
CA PHE A 97 56.36 1.24 -5.16
C PHE A 97 55.84 1.43 -3.73
N PHE A 98 56.72 1.55 -2.72
CA PHE A 98 56.27 1.87 -1.36
C PHE A 98 55.60 3.25 -1.27
N GLU A 99 56.15 4.26 -1.93
CA GLU A 99 55.51 5.59 -2.02
C GLU A 99 54.16 5.51 -2.75
N SER A 100 54.01 4.62 -3.73
CA SER A 100 52.72 4.37 -4.41
C SER A 100 51.70 3.71 -3.50
N ALA A 101 52.11 2.74 -2.68
CA ALA A 101 51.25 2.15 -1.66
C ALA A 101 50.76 3.23 -0.69
N LEU A 102 51.64 4.13 -0.21
CA LEU A 102 51.28 5.21 0.72
C LEU A 102 50.39 6.30 0.12
N ARG A 103 50.43 6.51 -1.21
CA ARG A 103 49.45 7.37 -1.88
C ARG A 103 48.05 6.77 -1.86
N THR A 104 47.95 5.44 -1.79
CA THR A 104 46.68 4.71 -1.74
C THR A 104 46.17 4.55 -0.30
N ASP A 105 47.06 4.21 0.63
CA ASP A 105 46.80 4.12 2.07
C ASP A 105 47.96 4.74 2.84
N LYS A 106 47.78 5.97 3.31
CA LYS A 106 48.80 6.70 4.08
C LYS A 106 49.18 5.99 5.38
N GLY A 107 48.31 5.10 5.88
CA GLY A 107 48.49 4.33 7.09
C GLY A 107 49.15 2.96 6.89
N ASP A 108 49.54 2.58 5.67
CA ASP A 108 50.11 1.25 5.39
C ASP A 108 51.45 1.05 6.11
N GLN A 109 51.42 0.28 7.19
CA GLN A 109 52.59 0.02 8.05
C GLN A 109 53.71 -0.70 7.31
N ALA A 110 53.39 -1.59 6.38
CA ALA A 110 54.39 -2.34 5.63
C ALA A 110 55.14 -1.43 4.65
N ALA A 111 54.42 -0.51 4.01
CA ALA A 111 55.03 0.50 3.15
C ALA A 111 55.90 1.49 3.92
N LEU A 112 55.44 1.98 5.08
CA LEU A 112 56.23 2.85 5.96
C LEU A 112 57.51 2.15 6.42
N GLN A 113 57.42 0.90 6.88
CA GLN A 113 58.58 0.12 7.31
C GLN A 113 59.56 -0.11 6.15
N GLY A 114 59.06 -0.39 4.95
CA GLY A 114 59.86 -0.54 3.74
C GLY A 114 60.67 0.72 3.40
N LEU A 115 60.06 1.90 3.52
CA LEU A 115 60.75 3.18 3.32
C LEU A 115 61.80 3.46 4.39
N LEU A 116 61.53 3.12 5.66
CA LEU A 116 62.51 3.24 6.74
C LEU A 116 63.76 2.39 6.46
N LEU A 117 63.58 1.14 5.99
CA LEU A 117 64.70 0.25 5.61
C LEU A 117 65.52 0.80 4.42
N LEU A 118 64.89 1.61 3.57
CA LEU A 118 65.54 2.30 2.47
C LEU A 118 66.27 3.59 2.89
N GLY A 119 66.15 4.00 4.16
CA GLY A 119 66.71 5.26 4.66
C GLY A 119 65.96 6.50 4.16
N ALA A 120 64.75 6.34 3.63
CA ALA A 120 63.93 7.47 3.22
C ALA A 120 63.38 8.17 4.47
N PRO A 121 63.40 9.52 4.52
CA PRO A 121 62.76 10.26 5.60
C PRO A 121 61.26 10.00 5.55
N VAL A 122 60.76 9.30 6.55
CA VAL A 122 59.32 9.11 6.71
C VAL A 122 58.86 10.24 7.61
N THR A 123 58.15 11.22 7.04
CA THR A 123 57.44 12.20 7.86
C THR A 123 56.34 11.42 8.60
N PRO A 124 56.40 11.28 9.93
CA PRO A 124 55.33 10.63 10.66
C PRO A 124 54.07 11.41 10.35
N ALA A 125 53.05 10.74 9.80
CA ALA A 125 51.74 11.37 9.71
C ALA A 125 51.37 11.83 11.14
N PRO A 126 50.90 13.07 11.33
CA PRO A 126 50.46 13.52 12.63
C PRO A 126 49.47 12.48 13.13
N VAL A 127 49.78 11.84 14.26
CA VAL A 127 48.89 10.85 14.86
C VAL A 127 47.56 11.58 15.02
N PRO A 128 46.50 11.17 14.30
CA PRO A 128 45.24 11.85 14.41
C PRO A 128 44.82 11.65 15.86
N THR A 129 44.88 12.73 16.65
CA THR A 129 44.14 12.80 17.90
C THR A 129 42.68 12.73 17.48
N VAL A 130 42.18 11.52 17.36
CA VAL A 130 40.75 11.26 17.28
C VAL A 130 40.24 11.81 18.59
N VAL A 131 39.78 13.06 18.56
CA VAL A 131 38.89 13.57 19.59
C VAL A 131 37.67 12.68 19.43
N VAL A 132 37.67 11.58 20.17
CA VAL A 132 36.47 10.82 20.42
C VAL A 132 35.61 11.82 21.17
N HIS A 133 34.83 12.61 20.42
CA HIS A 133 33.60 13.11 20.97
C HIS A 133 32.89 11.85 21.38
N GLU A 134 32.90 11.56 22.69
CA GLU A 134 31.94 10.64 23.26
C GLU A 134 30.63 11.10 22.69
N VAL A 135 30.14 10.39 21.67
CA VAL A 135 28.78 10.52 21.21
C VAL A 135 28.06 9.98 22.43
N ARG A 136 27.76 10.89 23.38
CA ARG A 136 27.00 10.59 24.57
C ARG A 136 25.76 9.99 23.97
N SER A 137 25.69 8.66 24.07
CA SER A 137 24.53 7.91 23.70
C SER A 137 23.51 8.34 24.72
N THR A 138 22.91 9.51 24.49
CA THR A 138 21.56 9.80 24.93
C THR A 138 20.76 8.73 24.26
N SER A 139 20.73 7.56 24.89
CA SER A 139 19.58 6.69 24.85
C SER A 139 18.43 7.60 25.20
N ALA A 140 17.81 8.17 24.17
CA ALA A 140 16.54 8.83 24.32
C ALA A 140 15.72 7.81 25.12
N PRO A 141 15.23 8.17 26.32
CA PRO A 141 14.57 7.21 27.18
C PRO A 141 13.53 6.51 26.31
N ALA A 142 13.44 5.18 26.31
CA ALA A 142 12.56 4.41 25.40
C ALA A 142 11.05 4.78 25.52
N TRP A 143 10.71 5.75 26.37
CA TRP A 143 9.40 6.32 26.59
C TRP A 143 8.65 6.81 25.32
N PRO A 144 9.23 7.51 24.32
CA PRO A 144 8.45 7.97 23.18
C PRO A 144 8.06 6.82 22.24
N PHE A 145 8.80 5.70 22.23
CA PHE A 145 8.44 4.51 21.45
C PHE A 145 7.22 3.80 22.05
N TRP A 146 7.18 3.60 23.37
CA TRP A 146 6.01 3.01 24.02
C TRP A 146 4.79 3.93 23.97
N ALA A 147 5.00 5.25 24.08
CA ALA A 147 3.92 6.23 23.97
C ALA A 147 3.29 6.25 22.56
N THR A 148 4.11 6.18 21.51
CA THR A 148 3.61 6.13 20.12
C THR A 148 2.87 4.82 19.82
N ILE A 149 3.37 3.69 20.31
CA ILE A 149 2.65 2.41 20.24
C ILE A 149 1.31 2.53 20.97
N ALA A 150 1.29 2.99 22.23
CA ALA A 150 0.06 3.11 23.00
C ALA A 150 -1.00 3.97 22.28
N VAL A 151 -0.61 5.11 21.72
CA VAL A 151 -1.51 5.98 20.95
C VAL A 151 -2.01 5.28 19.68
N ALA A 152 -1.13 4.60 18.93
CA ALA A 152 -1.52 3.86 17.73
C ALA A 152 -2.49 2.71 18.05
N THR A 153 -2.25 1.96 19.13
CA THR A 153 -3.14 0.88 19.55
C THR A 153 -4.51 1.41 19.97
N VAL A 154 -4.56 2.53 20.71
CA VAL A 154 -5.82 3.18 21.08
C VAL A 154 -6.58 3.68 19.84
N ALA A 155 -5.89 4.25 18.85
CA ALA A 155 -6.49 4.66 17.59
C ALA A 155 -7.07 3.46 16.79
N LEU A 156 -6.34 2.34 16.73
CA LEU A 156 -6.81 1.13 16.06
C LEU A 156 -7.99 0.48 16.78
N LEU A 157 -7.96 0.42 18.12
CA LEU A 157 -9.05 -0.12 18.92
C LEU A 157 -10.33 0.72 18.79
N THR A 158 -10.20 2.05 18.79
CA THR A 158 -11.35 2.95 18.61
C THR A 158 -11.91 2.86 17.19
N ALA A 159 -11.07 2.81 16.15
CA ALA A 159 -11.51 2.60 14.78
C ALA A 159 -12.21 1.24 14.60
N GLY A 160 -11.66 0.17 15.18
CA GLY A 160 -12.24 -1.16 15.18
C GLY A 160 -13.59 -1.23 15.91
N ALA A 161 -13.72 -0.56 17.06
CA ALA A 161 -14.98 -0.47 17.79
C ALA A 161 -16.07 0.26 16.99
N VAL A 162 -15.73 1.38 16.35
CA VAL A 162 -16.68 2.13 15.49
C VAL A 162 -17.11 1.29 14.29
N TRP A 163 -16.18 0.57 13.65
CA TRP A 163 -16.51 -0.35 12.56
C TRP A 163 -17.46 -1.45 13.03
N TRP A 164 -17.15 -2.10 14.16
CA TRP A 164 -17.95 -3.19 14.71
C TRP A 164 -19.39 -2.76 15.05
N TRP A 165 -19.57 -1.56 15.61
CA TRP A 165 -20.90 -0.98 15.85
C TRP A 165 -21.65 -0.72 14.54
N GLY A 166 -20.97 -0.21 13.51
CA GLY A 166 -21.57 0.00 12.19
C GLY A 166 -22.06 -1.29 11.52
N LEU A 167 -21.30 -2.39 11.68
CA LEU A 167 -21.71 -3.72 11.21
C LEU A 167 -22.99 -4.21 11.91
N LYS A 168 -23.12 -4.01 13.23
CA LYS A 168 -24.34 -4.40 13.96
C LYS A 168 -25.57 -3.57 13.57
N ASP A 169 -25.40 -2.29 13.26
CA ASP A 169 -26.52 -1.48 12.78
C ASP A 169 -26.98 -1.92 11.38
N MET A 170 -26.06 -2.35 10.51
CA MET A 170 -26.40 -2.92 9.20
C MET A 170 -27.24 -4.20 9.32
N GLU A 171 -26.97 -5.06 10.30
CA GLU A 171 -27.80 -6.26 10.55
C GLU A 171 -29.24 -5.89 10.92
N ARG A 172 -29.43 -4.85 11.75
CA ARG A 172 -30.77 -4.36 12.11
C ARG A 172 -31.51 -3.80 10.90
N VAL A 173 -30.82 -3.05 10.05
CA VAL A 173 -31.39 -2.48 8.83
C VAL A 173 -31.75 -3.59 7.84
N ASN A 174 -30.92 -4.62 7.68
CA ASN A 174 -31.20 -5.75 6.80
C ASN A 174 -32.42 -6.58 7.29
N ALA A 175 -32.57 -6.74 8.61
CA ALA A 175 -33.76 -7.35 9.20
C ALA A 175 -35.05 -6.53 8.95
N GLN A 176 -34.96 -5.20 8.93
CA GLN A 176 -36.09 -4.33 8.57
C GLN A 176 -36.40 -4.37 7.07
N LEU A 177 -35.39 -4.43 6.21
CA LEU A 177 -35.57 -4.55 4.76
C LEU A 177 -36.26 -5.86 4.37
N THR A 178 -35.86 -6.98 5.00
CA THR A 178 -36.48 -8.28 4.72
C THR A 178 -37.94 -8.35 5.14
N THR A 179 -38.30 -7.74 6.28
CA THR A 179 -39.71 -7.65 6.70
C THR A 179 -40.52 -6.72 5.79
N ALA A 180 -39.96 -5.58 5.38
CA ALA A 180 -40.60 -4.66 4.43
C ALA A 180 -40.83 -5.32 3.06
N LEU A 181 -39.84 -6.03 2.51
CA LEU A 181 -39.97 -6.73 1.23
C LEU A 181 -41.06 -7.81 1.28
N ARG A 182 -41.17 -8.53 2.39
CA ARG A 182 -42.23 -9.54 2.58
C ARG A 182 -43.62 -8.90 2.59
N GLN A 183 -43.79 -7.76 3.26
CA GLN A 183 -45.06 -7.02 3.26
C GLN A 183 -45.43 -6.53 1.85
N VAL A 184 -44.47 -6.02 1.08
CA VAL A 184 -44.70 -5.60 -0.30
C VAL A 184 -45.09 -6.79 -1.18
N GLN A 185 -44.46 -7.95 -0.99
CA GLN A 185 -44.80 -9.16 -1.74
C GLN A 185 -46.18 -9.71 -1.37
N GLU A 186 -46.59 -9.63 -0.11
CA GLU A 186 -47.95 -9.97 0.33
C GLU A 186 -49.00 -9.00 -0.24
N GLN A 187 -48.71 -7.70 -0.29
CA GLN A 187 -49.59 -6.72 -0.93
C GLN A 187 -49.69 -6.94 -2.45
N ALA A 188 -48.60 -7.26 -3.13
CA ALA A 188 -48.59 -7.63 -4.54
C ALA A 188 -49.41 -8.91 -4.79
N GLY A 189 -49.32 -9.90 -3.90
CA GLY A 189 -50.12 -11.12 -3.97
C GLY A 189 -51.61 -10.87 -3.76
N ASN A 190 -51.98 -9.98 -2.84
CA ASN A 190 -53.37 -9.64 -2.57
C ASN A 190 -54.00 -8.83 -3.70
N THR A 191 -53.26 -7.89 -4.29
CA THR A 191 -53.71 -7.12 -5.46
C THR A 191 -53.86 -8.01 -6.70
N ALA A 192 -52.97 -8.98 -6.92
CA ALA A 192 -53.14 -9.98 -7.97
C ALA A 192 -54.41 -10.84 -7.78
N LYS A 193 -54.72 -11.24 -6.54
CA LYS A 193 -55.96 -11.96 -6.22
C LYS A 193 -57.20 -11.08 -6.41
N GLU A 194 -57.14 -9.80 -6.07
CA GLU A 194 -58.23 -8.86 -6.35
C GLU A 194 -58.45 -8.68 -7.85
N GLY A 195 -57.39 -8.56 -8.65
CA GLY A 195 -57.48 -8.54 -10.11
C GLY A 195 -58.21 -9.77 -10.67
N GLN A 196 -57.81 -10.98 -10.23
CA GLN A 196 -58.48 -12.22 -10.62
C GLN A 196 -59.96 -12.28 -10.23
N ARG A 197 -60.33 -11.71 -9.07
CA ARG A 197 -61.75 -11.63 -8.64
C ARG A 197 -62.56 -10.66 -9.50
N VAL A 198 -61.96 -9.56 -9.93
CA VAL A 198 -62.62 -8.59 -10.83
C VAL A 198 -62.84 -9.21 -12.21
N ASP A 199 -61.85 -9.90 -12.78
CA ASP A 199 -61.98 -10.58 -14.07
C ASP A 199 -63.06 -11.68 -14.05
N ALA A 200 -63.10 -12.48 -12.98
CA ALA A 200 -64.15 -13.48 -12.80
C ALA A 200 -65.56 -12.86 -12.75
N ARG A 201 -65.72 -11.69 -12.11
CA ARG A 201 -67.00 -10.95 -12.07
C ARG A 201 -67.38 -10.39 -13.44
N ILE A 202 -66.42 -9.88 -14.21
CA ILE A 202 -66.67 -9.38 -15.57
C ILE A 202 -67.14 -10.52 -16.47
N GLU A 203 -66.51 -11.69 -16.40
CA GLU A 203 -66.89 -12.86 -17.18
C GLU A 203 -68.28 -13.40 -16.77
N GLN A 204 -68.60 -13.40 -15.48
CA GLN A 204 -69.94 -13.75 -14.99
C GLN A 204 -71.01 -12.76 -15.45
N ALA A 205 -70.71 -11.46 -15.46
CA ALA A 205 -71.60 -10.43 -15.97
C ALA A 205 -71.83 -10.59 -17.49
N ARG A 206 -70.77 -10.89 -18.25
CA ARG A 206 -70.85 -11.15 -19.70
C ARG A 206 -71.74 -12.35 -20.01
N ARG A 207 -71.58 -13.48 -19.29
CA ARG A 207 -72.43 -14.67 -19.48
C ARG A 207 -73.89 -14.39 -19.15
N THR A 208 -74.15 -13.63 -18.08
CA THR A 208 -75.51 -13.24 -17.71
C THR A 208 -76.14 -12.37 -18.78
N THR A 209 -75.40 -11.38 -19.30
CA THR A 209 -75.87 -10.49 -20.38
C THR A 209 -76.17 -11.27 -21.66
N LEU A 210 -75.31 -12.22 -22.04
CA LEU A 210 -75.52 -13.08 -23.21
C LEU A 210 -76.74 -14.00 -23.07
N ARG A 211 -77.05 -14.47 -21.86
CA ARG A 211 -78.28 -15.24 -21.60
C ARG A 211 -79.53 -14.37 -21.76
N LEU A 212 -79.55 -13.20 -21.12
CA LEU A 212 -80.67 -12.26 -21.24
C LEU A 212 -80.91 -11.85 -22.70
N PHE A 213 -79.84 -11.60 -23.46
CA PHE A 213 -79.97 -11.29 -24.89
C PHE A 213 -80.51 -12.46 -25.71
N ARG A 214 -80.07 -13.69 -25.45
CA ARG A 214 -80.59 -14.90 -26.10
C ARG A 214 -82.07 -15.13 -25.79
N ASP A 215 -82.47 -14.96 -24.53
CA ASP A 215 -83.86 -15.14 -24.10
C ASP A 215 -84.78 -14.03 -24.69
N ALA A 216 -84.26 -12.82 -24.85
CA ALA A 216 -84.97 -11.75 -25.55
C ALA A 216 -85.14 -12.05 -27.05
N MET A 217 -84.11 -12.58 -27.71
CA MET A 217 -84.21 -12.94 -29.13
C MET A 217 -85.14 -14.15 -29.37
N SER A 218 -85.12 -15.17 -28.50
CA SER A 218 -86.05 -16.31 -28.63
C SER A 218 -87.51 -15.90 -28.41
N SER A 219 -87.77 -14.95 -27.50
CA SER A 219 -89.08 -14.33 -27.33
C SER A 219 -89.56 -13.63 -28.61
N SER A 220 -88.69 -12.86 -29.27
CA SER A 220 -89.03 -12.16 -30.52
C SER A 220 -89.32 -13.12 -31.68
N ALA A 221 -88.58 -14.23 -31.79
CA ALA A 221 -88.80 -15.23 -32.84
C ALA A 221 -90.15 -15.96 -32.69
N SER A 222 -90.65 -16.14 -31.46
CA SER A 222 -91.98 -16.73 -31.25
C SER A 222 -93.14 -15.80 -31.66
N SER A 223 -92.87 -14.49 -31.77
CA SER A 223 -93.87 -13.49 -32.14
C SER A 223 -94.10 -13.43 -33.65
N ASP A 224 -93.11 -13.83 -34.45
CA ASP A 224 -93.17 -13.72 -35.92
C ASP A 224 -93.80 -14.94 -36.61
N SER A 225 -93.79 -16.12 -35.95
CA SER A 225 -94.44 -17.32 -36.52
C SER A 225 -95.97 -17.27 -36.51
N SER A 226 -96.58 -16.22 -35.96
CA SER A 226 -98.04 -15.99 -36.00
C SER A 226 -98.48 -15.03 -37.11
N ARG A 227 -97.57 -14.49 -37.93
CA ARG A 227 -97.89 -13.47 -38.95
C ARG A 227 -97.87 -13.96 -40.39
N GLU A 228 -97.55 -15.23 -40.63
CA GLU A 228 -97.56 -15.86 -41.96
C GLU A 228 -98.86 -16.67 -42.19
N SER A 229 -100.01 -15.99 -42.14
CA SER A 229 -101.31 -16.52 -42.61
C SER A 229 -102.27 -15.40 -43.00
N TYR A 230 -101.77 -14.31 -43.58
CA TYR A 230 -102.63 -13.32 -44.24
C TYR A 230 -102.59 -13.48 -45.75
N GLU A 231 -103.79 -13.73 -46.27
CA GLU A 231 -104.21 -14.01 -47.63
C GLU A 231 -103.54 -13.16 -48.71
N ARG A 232 -103.14 -13.85 -49.78
CA ARG A 232 -102.80 -13.25 -51.08
C ARG A 232 -104.11 -13.16 -51.88
N PRO A 233 -104.64 -11.96 -52.19
CA PRO A 233 -105.87 -11.85 -52.96
C PRO A 233 -105.61 -12.20 -54.43
N SER A 234 -106.27 -13.25 -54.92
CA SER A 234 -106.41 -13.58 -56.34
C SER A 234 -107.54 -12.75 -56.94
N GLY A 235 -107.18 -11.67 -57.63
CA GLY A 235 -108.08 -10.98 -58.55
C GLY A 235 -107.88 -11.53 -59.95
N ASP A 236 -108.85 -12.32 -60.44
CA ASP A 236 -109.06 -12.54 -61.87
C ASP A 236 -110.11 -11.56 -62.38
N VAL A 237 -109.79 -10.97 -63.52
CA VAL A 237 -110.66 -10.24 -64.44
C VAL A 237 -110.78 -11.14 -65.67
N PRO A 238 -111.91 -11.27 -66.38
CA PRO A 238 -113.29 -10.81 -66.13
C PRO A 238 -114.32 -11.91 -65.84
#